data_AF-A0A1I5UJG4-F1
#
_entry.id   AF-A0A1I5UJG4-F1
#
_cell.length_a   1.000
_cell.length_b   1.000
_cell.length_c   1.000
_cell.angle_alpha   90.00
_cell.angle_beta   90.00
_cell.angle_gamma   90.00
#
_symmetry.space_group_name_H-M   'P 1'
#
loop_
_entity.id
_entity.type
_entity.pdbx_description
1 polymer ?
#
loop_
_entity_poly.entity_id
_entity_poly.type
_entity_poly.pdbx_seq_one_letter_code
_entity_poly.pdbx_strand_id
1 'polypeptide(L)'
;MGLLEDLKGRIQQYQATIEDDRQRIEEYNQKITEIDRIYQAMKSEKEQLVDEKRAVQTLADQTYDNWTGDLYSNGYAPKVEEDILNGSFRATIHAIDENMDALNDAKTRFENKISRTEGIIGTLEAGINSLWNEVENLMN
;
A
#
# COMPACT_ATOMS: atom_id res chain seq x y z
N MET A 1 -11.14 21.24 46.88
CA MET A 1 -9.89 21.22 46.08
C MET A 1 -9.78 20.00 45.18
N GLY A 2 -10.14 18.78 45.61
CA GLY A 2 -9.95 17.56 44.79
C GLY A 2 -10.71 17.47 43.46
N LEU A 3 -11.92 18.04 43.32
CA LEU A 3 -12.69 17.95 42.07
C LEU A 3 -12.05 18.74 40.91
N LEU A 4 -11.56 19.96 41.19
CA LEU A 4 -10.90 20.78 40.18
C LEU A 4 -9.58 20.14 39.71
N GLU A 5 -8.84 19.52 40.62
CA GLU A 5 -7.62 18.76 40.28
C GLU A 5 -7.94 17.52 39.44
N ASP A 6 -9.02 16.79 39.76
CA ASP A 6 -9.48 15.63 38.97
C ASP A 6 -9.83 16.01 37.52
N LEU A 7 -10.61 17.08 37.33
CA LEU A 7 -10.98 17.57 36.00
C LEU A 7 -9.74 17.97 35.18
N LYS A 8 -8.79 18.69 35.80
CA LYS A 8 -7.52 19.05 35.15
C LYS A 8 -6.68 17.82 34.81
N GLY A 9 -6.64 16.82 35.69
CA GLY A 9 -5.95 15.55 35.44
C GLY A 9 -6.53 14.80 34.24
N ARG A 10 -7.86 14.74 34.12
CA ARG A 10 -8.54 14.11 32.98
C ARG A 10 -8.27 14.84 31.66
N ILE A 11 -8.28 16.18 31.68
CA ILE A 11 -7.90 16.99 30.51
C ILE A 11 -6.49 16.64 30.05
N GLN A 12 -5.53 16.61 30.97
CA GLN A 12 -4.14 16.26 30.65
C GLN A 12 -4.02 14.84 30.09
N GLN A 13 -4.78 13.89 30.63
CA GLN A 13 -4.80 12.52 30.13
C GLN A 13 -5.33 12.45 28.69
N TYR A 14 -6.43 13.15 28.39
CA TYR A 14 -6.99 13.17 27.03
C TYR A 14 -6.03 13.84 26.04
N GLN A 15 -5.36 14.93 26.46
CA GLN A 15 -4.34 15.59 25.65
C GLN A 15 -3.16 14.66 25.34
N ALA A 16 -2.68 13.90 26.33
CA ALA A 16 -1.61 12.94 26.13
C ALA A 16 -2.00 11.82 25.15
N THR A 17 -3.24 11.30 25.25
CA THR A 17 -3.75 10.30 24.31
C THR A 17 -3.87 10.85 22.89
N ILE A 18 -4.34 12.10 22.72
CA ILE A 18 -4.41 12.75 21.41
C ILE A 18 -3.01 12.84 20.77
N GLU A 19 -2.00 13.18 21.55
CA GLU A 19 -0.62 13.30 21.04
C GLU A 19 -0.08 11.93 20.58
N ASP A 20 -0.30 10.88 21.37
CA ASP A 20 0.02 9.49 21.00
C ASP A 20 -0.72 9.05 19.72
N ASP A 21 -2.01 9.39 19.60
CA ASP A 21 -2.80 9.12 18.39
C ASP A 21 -2.29 9.88 17.15
N ARG A 22 -1.84 11.13 17.31
CA ARG A 22 -1.23 11.90 16.21
C ARG A 22 0.09 11.27 15.75
N GLN A 23 0.90 10.77 16.67
CA GLN A 23 2.12 10.04 16.33
C GLN A 23 1.79 8.75 15.57
N ARG A 24 0.76 8.01 15.99
CA ARG A 24 0.28 6.82 15.25
C ARG A 24 -0.16 7.15 13.83
N ILE A 25 -0.86 8.27 13.62
CA ILE A 25 -1.27 8.72 12.28
C ILE A 25 -0.04 8.98 11.41
N GLU A 26 0.98 9.65 11.96
CA GLU A 26 2.22 9.93 11.24
C GLU A 26 2.94 8.63 10.82
N GLU A 27 3.03 7.64 11.72
CA GLU A 27 3.58 6.32 11.39
C GLU A 27 2.80 5.60 10.29
N TYR A 28 1.47 5.72 10.28
CA TYR A 28 0.63 5.15 9.22
C TYR A 28 0.86 5.84 7.88
N ASN A 29 0.98 7.18 7.87
CA ASN A 29 1.29 7.95 6.65
C ASN A 29 2.67 7.57 6.08
N GLN A 30 3.67 7.35 6.93
CA GLN A 30 4.98 6.87 6.50
C GLN A 30 4.89 5.49 5.85
N LYS A 31 4.08 4.57 6.41
CA LYS A 31 3.84 3.24 5.81
C LYS A 31 3.12 3.34 4.47
N ILE A 32 2.14 4.23 4.33
CA ILE A 32 1.47 4.48 3.05
C ILE A 32 2.47 4.98 2.01
N THR A 33 3.35 5.92 2.39
CA THR A 33 4.40 6.47 1.50
C THR A 33 5.35 5.38 1.01
N GLU A 34 5.78 4.47 1.88
CA GLU A 34 6.64 3.35 1.47
C GLU A 34 5.89 2.35 0.57
N ILE A 35 4.62 2.05 0.86
CA ILE A 35 3.78 1.22 0.00
C ILE A 35 3.68 1.82 -1.40
N ASP A 36 3.39 3.13 -1.51
CA ASP A 36 3.31 3.82 -2.79
C ASP A 36 4.64 3.75 -3.56
N ARG A 37 5.78 3.92 -2.86
CA ARG A 37 7.10 3.78 -3.48
C ARG A 37 7.32 2.40 -4.09
N ILE A 38 7.05 1.35 -3.32
CA ILE A 38 7.22 -0.04 -3.77
C ILE A 38 6.24 -0.36 -4.91
N TYR A 39 4.99 0.10 -4.81
CA TYR A 39 3.99 -0.08 -5.85
C TYR A 39 4.43 0.52 -7.18
N GLN A 40 4.95 1.76 -7.18
CA GLN A 40 5.44 2.39 -8.42
C GLN A 40 6.67 1.67 -9.00
N ALA A 41 7.58 1.16 -8.16
CA ALA A 41 8.72 0.37 -8.61
C ALA A 41 8.25 -0.92 -9.29
N MET A 42 7.36 -1.69 -8.65
CA MET A 42 6.79 -2.91 -9.23
C MET A 42 6.02 -2.64 -10.52
N LYS A 43 5.26 -1.54 -10.58
CA LYS A 43 4.57 -1.13 -11.81
C LYS A 43 5.56 -0.90 -12.95
N SER A 44 6.65 -0.19 -12.70
CA SER A 44 7.68 0.08 -13.71
C SER A 44 8.37 -1.20 -14.17
N GLU A 45 8.72 -2.10 -13.25
CA GLU A 45 9.30 -3.41 -13.57
C GLU A 45 8.34 -4.26 -14.41
N LYS A 46 7.04 -4.26 -14.08
CA LYS A 46 6.01 -4.95 -14.86
C LYS A 46 5.94 -4.42 -16.29
N GLU A 47 5.95 -3.11 -16.46
CA GLU A 47 5.92 -2.47 -17.79
C GLU A 47 7.13 -2.89 -18.63
N GLN A 48 8.34 -2.88 -18.05
CA GLN A 48 9.56 -3.36 -18.72
C GLN A 48 9.44 -4.83 -19.11
N LEU A 49 8.97 -5.68 -18.20
CA LEU A 49 8.82 -7.12 -18.44
C LEU A 49 7.80 -7.42 -19.55
N VAL A 50 6.73 -6.63 -19.65
CA VAL A 50 5.76 -6.72 -20.73
C VAL A 50 6.39 -6.36 -22.08
N ASP A 51 7.24 -5.34 -22.13
CA ASP A 51 7.94 -4.95 -23.36
C ASP A 51 9.00 -5.99 -23.76
N GLU A 52 9.72 -6.57 -22.80
CA GLU A 52 10.62 -7.71 -23.05
C GLU A 52 9.86 -8.92 -23.59
N LYS A 53 8.71 -9.26 -23.00
CA LYS A 53 7.84 -10.33 -23.49
C LYS A 53 7.45 -10.09 -24.96
N ARG A 54 7.06 -8.86 -25.31
CA ARG A 54 6.69 -8.49 -26.69
C ARG A 54 7.88 -8.60 -27.65
N ALA A 55 9.07 -8.22 -27.22
CA ALA A 55 10.29 -8.36 -28.02
C ALA A 55 10.59 -9.84 -28.30
N VAL A 56 10.48 -10.70 -27.28
CA VAL A 56 10.64 -12.17 -27.43
C VAL A 56 9.59 -12.74 -28.36
N GLN A 57 8.31 -12.35 -28.23
CA GLN A 57 7.25 -12.76 -29.14
C GLN A 57 7.57 -12.38 -30.58
N THR A 58 7.99 -11.12 -30.80
CA THR A 58 8.36 -10.64 -32.14
C THR A 58 9.50 -11.45 -32.75
N LEU A 59 10.49 -11.84 -31.95
CA LEU A 59 11.58 -12.71 -32.40
C LEU A 59 11.11 -14.14 -32.70
N ALA A 60 10.21 -14.69 -31.88
CA ALA A 60 9.65 -16.03 -32.07
C ALA A 60 8.80 -16.12 -33.35
N ASP A 61 8.09 -15.03 -33.69
CA ASP A 61 7.23 -14.96 -34.87
C ASP A 61 8.01 -14.69 -36.18
N GLN A 62 9.32 -14.42 -36.11
CA GLN A 62 10.13 -14.21 -37.31
C GLN A 62 10.30 -15.50 -38.12
N THR A 63 10.24 -15.35 -39.44
CA THR A 63 10.53 -16.40 -40.41
C THR A 63 11.99 -16.36 -40.81
N TYR A 64 12.68 -17.51 -40.72
CA TYR A 64 14.09 -17.64 -41.10
C TYR A 64 14.24 -18.51 -42.34
N ASP A 65 14.13 -17.91 -43.52
CA ASP A 65 14.13 -18.61 -44.82
C ASP A 65 15.45 -19.37 -45.12
N ASN A 66 16.53 -19.00 -44.43
CA ASN A 66 17.84 -19.62 -44.57
C ASN A 66 18.05 -20.83 -43.62
N TRP A 67 17.12 -21.07 -42.70
CA TRP A 67 17.21 -22.20 -41.78
C TRP A 67 16.87 -23.49 -42.53
N THR A 68 17.78 -24.46 -42.50
CA THR A 68 17.55 -25.82 -43.04
C THR A 68 17.35 -26.82 -41.91
N GLY A 69 16.35 -27.71 -42.03
CA GLY A 69 15.94 -28.64 -40.98
C GLY A 69 14.71 -28.19 -40.20
N ASP A 70 14.22 -29.02 -39.28
CA ASP A 70 12.93 -28.84 -38.58
C ASP A 70 13.06 -28.44 -37.09
N LEU A 71 14.29 -28.35 -36.57
CA LEU A 71 14.58 -28.04 -35.16
C LEU A 71 13.95 -26.72 -34.70
N TYR A 72 13.90 -25.71 -35.56
CA TYR A 72 13.24 -24.44 -35.25
C TYR A 72 11.74 -24.64 -35.01
N SER A 73 11.05 -25.18 -36.03
CA SER A 73 9.60 -25.31 -36.05
C SER A 73 9.07 -26.33 -35.05
N ASN A 74 9.79 -27.44 -34.82
CA ASN A 74 9.36 -28.55 -33.98
C ASN A 74 10.02 -28.57 -32.59
N GLY A 75 11.04 -27.76 -32.36
CA GLY A 75 11.80 -27.77 -31.11
C GLY A 75 11.87 -26.40 -30.43
N TYR A 76 12.40 -25.40 -31.13
CA TYR A 76 12.66 -24.08 -30.55
C TYR A 76 11.39 -23.24 -30.40
N ALA A 77 10.66 -22.99 -31.49
CA ALA A 77 9.50 -22.10 -31.48
C ALA A 77 8.40 -22.55 -30.50
N PRO A 78 8.02 -23.85 -30.44
CA PRO A 78 7.02 -24.30 -29.47
C PRO A 78 7.47 -24.10 -28.01
N LYS A 79 8.75 -24.32 -27.69
CA LYS A 79 9.29 -24.11 -26.34
C LYS A 79 9.33 -22.63 -25.94
N VAL A 80 9.66 -21.74 -26.88
CA VAL A 80 9.60 -20.30 -26.62
C VAL A 80 8.16 -19.87 -26.34
N GLU A 81 7.20 -20.38 -27.12
CA GLU A 81 5.78 -20.09 -26.89
C GLU A 81 5.28 -20.64 -25.55
N GLU A 82 5.52 -21.92 -25.27
CA GLU A 82 4.99 -22.60 -24.08
C GLU A 82 5.74 -22.22 -22.80
N ASP A 83 7.06 -22.44 -22.76
CA ASP A 83 7.84 -22.33 -21.52
C ASP A 83 8.17 -20.88 -21.16
N ILE A 84 8.41 -20.04 -22.16
CA ILE A 84 8.89 -18.67 -21.96
C ILE A 84 7.72 -17.68 -21.97
N LEU A 85 6.98 -17.58 -23.07
CA LEU A 85 5.96 -16.54 -23.26
C LEU A 85 4.69 -16.82 -22.44
N ASN A 86 4.17 -18.04 -22.53
CA ASN A 86 2.97 -18.48 -21.81
C ASN A 86 3.29 -19.10 -20.44
N GLY A 87 4.53 -19.47 -20.20
CA GLY A 87 5.06 -19.94 -18.93
C GLY A 87 5.65 -18.80 -18.10
N SER A 88 6.97 -18.65 -18.12
CA SER A 88 7.71 -17.82 -17.17
C SER A 88 7.33 -16.34 -17.19
N PHE A 89 7.17 -15.73 -18.36
CA PHE A 89 6.73 -14.33 -18.46
C PHE A 89 5.33 -14.15 -17.90
N ARG A 90 4.38 -15.01 -18.30
CA ARG A 90 3.00 -14.92 -17.83
C ARG A 90 2.90 -15.10 -16.31
N ALA A 91 3.61 -16.09 -15.77
CA ALA A 91 3.62 -16.37 -14.34
C ALA A 91 4.22 -15.21 -13.54
N THR A 92 5.35 -14.66 -14.00
CA THR A 92 6.00 -13.53 -13.33
C THR A 92 5.13 -12.28 -13.37
N ILE A 93 4.53 -11.94 -14.52
CA ILE A 93 3.62 -10.78 -14.64
C ILE A 93 2.42 -10.94 -13.71
N HIS A 94 1.84 -12.15 -13.63
CA HIS A 94 0.73 -12.43 -12.73
C HIS A 94 1.11 -12.27 -11.26
N ALA A 95 2.29 -12.78 -10.86
CA ALA A 95 2.77 -12.62 -9.49
C ALA A 95 3.02 -11.14 -9.12
N ILE A 96 3.49 -10.32 -10.07
CA ILE A 96 3.61 -8.88 -9.86
C ILE A 96 2.24 -8.25 -9.64
N ASP A 97 1.23 -8.63 -10.44
CA ASP A 97 -0.14 -8.14 -10.27
C ASP A 97 -0.74 -8.48 -8.90
N GLU A 98 -0.62 -9.73 -8.46
CA GLU A 98 -1.09 -10.14 -7.13
C GLU A 98 -0.40 -9.37 -6.01
N ASN A 99 0.91 -9.11 -6.13
CA ASN A 99 1.64 -8.31 -5.16
C ASN A 99 1.21 -6.84 -5.15
N MET A 100 0.97 -6.26 -6.33
CA MET A 100 0.46 -4.90 -6.47
C MET A 100 -0.94 -4.74 -5.88
N ASP A 101 -1.82 -5.72 -6.07
CA ASP A 101 -3.14 -5.76 -5.44
C ASP A 101 -3.03 -5.85 -3.91
N ALA A 102 -2.14 -6.71 -3.40
CA ALA A 102 -1.90 -6.82 -1.96
C ALA A 102 -1.35 -5.52 -1.33
N LEU A 103 -0.53 -4.77 -2.07
CA LEU A 103 -0.04 -3.45 -1.67
C LEU A 103 -1.18 -2.42 -1.63
N ASN A 104 -2.06 -2.41 -2.63
CA ASN A 104 -3.24 -1.54 -2.63
C ASN A 104 -4.16 -1.83 -1.43
N ASP A 105 -4.44 -3.11 -1.16
CA ASP A 105 -5.20 -3.51 0.01
C ASP A 105 -4.54 -3.07 1.32
N ALA A 106 -3.20 -3.16 1.40
CA ALA A 106 -2.45 -2.70 2.57
C ALA A 106 -2.57 -1.19 2.76
N LYS A 107 -2.47 -0.41 1.68
CA LYS A 107 -2.66 1.04 1.71
C LYS A 107 -4.05 1.40 2.23
N THR A 108 -5.10 0.80 1.67
CA THR A 108 -6.48 1.01 2.14
C THR A 108 -6.67 0.63 3.60
N ARG A 109 -6.00 -0.42 4.10
CA ARG A 109 -6.03 -0.76 5.53
C ARG A 109 -5.42 0.35 6.40
N PHE A 110 -4.34 0.99 5.98
CA PHE A 110 -3.72 2.09 6.74
C PHE A 110 -4.55 3.38 6.66
N GLU A 111 -5.10 3.72 5.50
CA GLU A 111 -6.03 4.86 5.35
C GLU A 111 -7.23 4.72 6.29
N ASN A 112 -7.80 3.51 6.39
CA ASN A 112 -8.87 3.22 7.34
C ASN A 112 -8.44 3.33 8.81
N LYS A 113 -7.19 2.97 9.15
CA LYS A 113 -6.67 3.14 10.51
C LYS A 113 -6.55 4.62 10.86
N ILE A 114 -6.05 5.45 9.93
CA ILE A 114 -5.97 6.90 10.09
C ILE A 114 -7.36 7.48 10.37
N SER A 115 -8.34 7.19 9.51
CA SER A 115 -9.70 7.72 9.67
C SER A 115 -10.33 7.35 11.01
N ARG A 116 -10.11 6.11 11.50
CA ARG A 116 -10.58 5.69 12.83
C ARG A 116 -9.88 6.46 13.95
N THR A 117 -8.57 6.64 13.86
CA THR A 117 -7.79 7.38 14.85
C THR A 117 -8.19 8.85 14.89
N GLU A 118 -8.44 9.49 13.74
CA GLU A 118 -8.97 10.86 13.67
C GLU A 118 -10.35 10.97 14.34
N GLY A 119 -11.23 9.99 14.16
CA GLY A 119 -12.52 9.95 14.86
C GLY A 119 -12.39 9.83 16.38
N ILE A 120 -11.39 9.08 16.87
CA ILE A 120 -11.08 8.98 18.31
C ILE A 120 -10.58 10.33 18.82
N ILE A 121 -9.64 10.98 18.11
CA ILE A 121 -9.14 12.31 18.45
C ILE A 121 -10.29 13.30 18.60
N GLY A 122 -11.20 13.37 17.61
CA GLY A 122 -12.34 14.29 17.67
C GLY A 122 -13.25 14.03 18.89
N THR A 123 -13.44 12.77 19.28
CA THR A 123 -14.20 12.40 20.48
C THR A 123 -13.49 12.89 21.76
N LEU A 124 -12.17 12.75 21.83
CA LEU A 124 -11.36 13.22 22.96
C LEU A 124 -11.37 14.75 23.06
N GLU A 125 -11.26 15.46 21.92
CA GLU A 125 -11.34 16.92 21.86
C GLU A 125 -12.69 17.44 22.35
N ALA A 126 -13.79 16.80 21.95
CA ALA A 126 -15.13 17.11 22.49
C ALA A 126 -15.23 16.86 24.00
N GLY A 127 -14.59 15.79 24.48
CA GLY A 127 -14.47 15.49 25.90
C GLY A 127 -13.70 16.57 26.67
N ILE A 128 -12.57 17.04 26.15
CA ILE A 128 -11.80 18.16 26.72
C ILE A 128 -12.64 19.43 26.81
N ASN A 129 -13.38 19.78 25.75
CA ASN A 129 -14.25 20.96 25.76
C ASN A 129 -15.32 20.88 26.85
N SER A 130 -15.93 19.70 27.04
CA SER A 130 -16.93 19.50 28.11
C SER A 130 -16.30 19.65 29.49
N LEU A 131 -15.10 19.10 29.72
CA LEU A 131 -14.38 19.24 30.98
C LEU A 131 -13.98 20.70 31.27
N TRP A 132 -13.58 21.46 30.25
CA TRP A 132 -13.29 22.88 30.42
C TRP A 132 -14.52 23.68 30.84
N ASN A 133 -15.68 23.42 30.23
CA ASN A 133 -16.94 24.06 30.65
C ASN A 133 -17.29 23.75 32.11
N GLU A 134 -17.06 22.52 32.57
CA GLU A 134 -17.25 22.15 33.99
C GLU A 134 -16.29 22.91 34.91
N VAL A 135 -15.03 23.06 34.51
CA VAL A 135 -14.03 23.85 35.24
C VAL A 135 -14.45 25.32 35.35
N GLU A 136 -14.90 25.93 34.25
CA GLU A 136 -15.39 27.31 34.24
C GLU A 136 -16.59 27.48 35.16
N ASN A 137 -17.56 26.57 35.10
CA ASN A 137 -18.74 26.60 35.97
C ASN A 137 -18.42 26.49 37.46
N LEU A 138 -17.32 25.82 37.83
CA LEU A 138 -16.87 25.71 39.23
C LEU A 138 -16.08 26.93 39.72
N MET A 139 -15.53 27.73 38.80
CA MET A 139 -14.73 28.92 39.13
C MET A 139 -15.55 30.22 39.13
N ASN A 140 -16.73 30.21 38.50
CA ASN A 140 -17.73 31.27 38.54
C ASN A 140 -18.61 31.17 39.79
#